data_AF-A7EF65-F1
#
_entry.id   AF-A7EF65-F1
#
_cell.length_a   1.000
_cell.length_b   1.000
_cell.length_c   1.000
_cell.angle_alpha   90.00
_cell.angle_beta   90.00
_cell.angle_gamma   90.00
#
_symmetry.space_group_name_H-M   'P 1'
#
loop_
_entity.id
_entity.type
_entity.pdbx_description
1 polymer ?
#
loop_
_entity_poly.entity_id
_entity_poly.type
_entity_poly.pdbx_seq_one_letter_code
_entity_poly.pdbx_strand_id
1 'polypeptide(L)'
;MSKLKEIKEVNQSGKLIATYIQSHAHSTSLDQKDSRIDIHIPKGPSTWVSSLTGAFLPVGYPDSVTEDYTACVPCPIHLLYLLCEKLAFASTIAGLLASRAVLQGLGVGDSTASATGAVLLNVLQESAGRIATILFAHRLGSALEPECKKYRLMADIFNDGAMILDCISPAFPKVPRVFLLSASSVCKSLCGVAAGSSKASLSAHFAKQGNLAELNAKDASQETLISLLGMLVGTFVVSRISSQTATWIALISLLSIHLGTNYLAVRSVTMRTLNRQRANLVISDFVSNINAEKTRFNLPTPKDISRKERIFERDGAIRHIQGVVLGYCKVGVSLREILSSISSSPTVSGSYKEETSSIITSLFKIYKNQGYVMWYSRRQNTFLVILKENTAPSVQLDAWFHAVWALSVSSSPAVGNSTNGSDQDILKWIEDSLRDSSLCKEKANLYEELRNKGWDLDTAAMEVRAGSRLVVSGGEE
;
A
#
# COMPACT_ATOMS: atom_id res chain seq x y z
N MET A 1 10.30 42.02 -41.14
CA MET A 1 9.59 40.72 -41.14
C MET A 1 8.63 40.68 -39.96
N SER A 2 7.32 40.77 -40.17
CA SER A 2 6.36 40.65 -39.08
C SER A 2 6.39 39.23 -38.52
N LYS A 3 6.56 39.07 -37.21
CA LYS A 3 6.38 37.78 -36.54
C LYS A 3 5.00 37.23 -36.91
N LEU A 4 4.96 36.11 -37.63
CA LEU A 4 3.74 35.33 -37.81
C LEU A 4 3.16 35.04 -36.42
N LYS A 5 1.90 35.38 -36.20
CA LYS A 5 1.20 35.04 -34.96
C LYS A 5 0.86 33.56 -35.01
N GLU A 6 1.65 32.75 -34.33
CA GLU A 6 1.42 31.31 -34.14
C GLU A 6 0.77 31.10 -32.77
N ILE A 7 -0.36 30.38 -32.74
CA ILE A 7 -0.97 29.90 -31.50
C ILE A 7 -0.82 28.39 -31.48
N LYS A 8 -0.23 27.85 -30.41
CA LYS A 8 -0.10 26.41 -30.19
C LYS A 8 -1.14 25.96 -29.17
N GLU A 9 -1.97 25.01 -29.56
CA GLU A 9 -2.85 24.30 -28.66
C GLU A 9 -2.11 23.06 -28.16
N VAL A 10 -1.94 22.99 -26.84
CA VAL A 10 -1.27 21.88 -26.16
C VAL A 10 -2.26 21.22 -25.20
N ASN A 11 -2.14 19.91 -25.02
CA ASN A 11 -2.92 19.18 -24.02
C ASN A 11 -2.38 19.42 -22.60
N GLN A 12 -3.03 18.85 -21.58
CA GLN A 12 -2.60 18.97 -20.17
C GLN A 12 -1.19 18.43 -19.89
N SER A 13 -0.69 17.49 -20.70
CA SER A 13 0.70 17.00 -20.64
C SER A 13 1.71 17.88 -21.38
N GLY A 14 1.31 19.02 -21.95
CA GLY A 14 2.19 19.91 -22.71
C GLY A 14 2.49 19.46 -24.14
N LYS A 15 1.81 18.41 -24.64
CA LYS A 15 1.98 17.90 -26.00
C LYS A 15 1.12 18.69 -26.99
N LEU A 16 1.72 19.06 -28.12
CA LEU A 16 1.06 19.82 -29.19
C LEU A 16 -0.11 19.02 -29.81
N ILE A 17 -1.30 19.60 -29.77
CA ILE A 17 -2.54 19.11 -30.40
C ILE A 17 -2.68 19.73 -31.79
N ALA A 18 -2.54 21.05 -31.89
CA ALA A 18 -2.69 21.79 -33.12
C ALA A 18 -1.87 23.08 -33.10
N THR A 19 -1.40 23.48 -34.27
CA THR A 19 -0.80 24.80 -34.47
C THR A 19 -1.71 25.61 -35.38
N TYR A 20 -2.09 26.80 -34.94
CA TYR A 20 -2.89 27.76 -35.68
C TYR A 20 -1.98 28.88 -36.21
N ILE A 21 -1.92 29.02 -37.53
CA ILE A 21 -1.06 29.99 -38.20
C ILE A 21 -1.95 30.97 -38.95
N GLN A 22 -1.83 32.27 -38.65
CA GLN A 22 -2.50 33.30 -39.44
C GLN A 22 -1.76 33.50 -40.77
N SER A 23 -2.41 33.16 -41.86
CA SER A 23 -1.90 33.32 -43.23
C SER A 23 -2.66 34.42 -43.96
N HIS A 24 -1.98 35.21 -44.78
CA HIS A 24 -2.62 36.19 -45.65
C HIS A 24 -2.88 35.56 -47.01
N ALA A 25 -4.14 35.57 -47.46
CA ALA A 25 -4.45 35.20 -48.83
C ALA A 25 -3.96 36.32 -49.77
N HIS A 26 -3.18 35.97 -50.79
CA HIS A 26 -2.90 36.89 -51.89
C HIS A 26 -4.17 37.00 -52.75
N SER A 27 -5.02 37.99 -52.47
CA SER A 27 -6.09 38.36 -53.40
C SER A 27 -5.53 39.31 -54.46
N THR A 28 -5.84 39.05 -55.73
CA THR A 28 -5.49 39.89 -56.89
C THR A 28 -6.42 41.09 -57.07
N SER A 29 -7.23 41.45 -56.06
CA SER A 29 -8.14 42.60 -56.10
C SER A 29 -7.88 43.52 -54.92
N LEU A 30 -7.52 44.76 -55.24
CA LEU A 30 -7.38 45.90 -54.31
C LEU A 30 -8.73 46.16 -53.64
N ASP A 31 -9.01 45.54 -52.48
CA ASP A 31 -9.69 46.17 -51.33
C ASP A 31 -10.08 45.25 -50.16
N GLN A 32 -9.68 43.97 -50.13
CA GLN A 32 -9.91 43.14 -48.93
C GLN A 32 -8.74 42.20 -48.66
N LYS A 33 -7.98 42.49 -47.59
CA LYS A 33 -6.96 41.58 -47.03
C LYS A 33 -7.68 40.47 -46.27
N ASP A 34 -8.07 39.41 -46.98
CA ASP A 34 -8.61 38.21 -46.32
C ASP A 34 -7.48 37.50 -45.55
N SER A 35 -7.57 37.54 -44.22
CA SER A 35 -6.75 36.72 -43.34
C SER A 35 -7.40 35.37 -43.15
N ARG A 36 -6.70 34.29 -43.46
CA ARG A 36 -7.14 32.91 -43.18
C ARG A 36 -6.34 32.33 -42.00
N ILE A 37 -6.92 31.36 -41.31
CA ILE A 37 -6.24 30.62 -40.25
C ILE A 37 -5.99 29.21 -40.78
N ASP A 38 -4.71 28.88 -40.99
CA ASP A 38 -4.29 27.54 -41.39
C ASP A 38 -4.07 26.71 -40.11
N ILE A 39 -4.70 25.54 -40.02
CA ILE A 39 -4.60 24.64 -38.86
C ILE A 39 -3.70 23.47 -39.25
N HIS A 40 -2.57 23.33 -38.56
CA HIS A 40 -1.66 22.20 -38.72
C HIS A 40 -1.82 21.23 -37.56
N ILE A 41 -2.45 20.09 -37.84
CA ILE A 41 -2.63 18.99 -36.88
C ILE A 41 -1.48 17.99 -37.09
N PRO A 42 -0.69 17.64 -36.04
CA PRO A 42 0.35 16.63 -36.15
C PRO A 42 -0.24 15.29 -36.61
N LYS A 43 0.41 14.62 -37.58
CA LYS A 43 0.02 13.27 -38.02
C LYS A 43 0.31 12.26 -36.90
N GLY A 44 -0.69 11.99 -36.07
CA GLY A 44 -0.67 10.94 -35.05
C GLY A 44 -1.03 9.56 -35.60
N PRO A 45 -1.06 8.51 -34.76
CA PRO A 45 -1.66 7.23 -35.12
C PRO A 45 -3.11 7.44 -35.61
N SER A 46 -3.61 6.53 -36.45
CA SER A 46 -4.95 6.67 -37.06
C SER A 46 -6.02 6.93 -35.99
N THR A 47 -7.03 7.74 -36.34
CA THR A 47 -8.07 8.23 -35.42
C THR A 47 -8.76 7.10 -34.65
N TRP A 48 -8.90 5.94 -35.29
CA TRP A 48 -9.46 4.74 -34.67
C TRP A 48 -8.53 4.11 -33.63
N VAL A 49 -7.23 3.99 -33.92
CA VAL A 49 -6.25 3.48 -32.95
C VAL A 49 -6.15 4.42 -31.75
N SER A 50 -6.12 5.74 -31.98
CA SER A 50 -6.15 6.72 -30.88
C SER A 50 -7.45 6.67 -30.07
N SER A 51 -8.59 6.43 -30.73
CA SER A 51 -9.89 6.31 -30.05
C SER A 51 -9.98 5.02 -29.23
N LEU A 52 -9.44 3.91 -29.73
CA LEU A 52 -9.40 2.64 -29.00
C LEU A 52 -8.46 2.72 -27.80
N THR A 53 -7.25 3.28 -27.97
CA THR A 53 -6.34 3.53 -26.83
C THR A 53 -6.92 4.51 -25.82
N GLY A 54 -7.65 5.52 -26.29
CA GLY A 54 -8.32 6.50 -25.44
C GLY A 54 -9.46 5.92 -24.60
N ALA A 55 -10.00 4.75 -24.95
CA ALA A 55 -10.99 4.06 -24.12
C ALA A 55 -10.37 3.43 -22.86
N PHE A 56 -9.09 3.02 -22.93
CA PHE A 56 -8.42 2.25 -21.89
C PHE A 56 -7.28 2.98 -21.19
N LEU A 57 -6.73 4.04 -21.77
CA LEU A 57 -5.63 4.81 -21.20
C LEU A 57 -6.09 6.23 -20.80
N PRO A 58 -5.54 6.80 -19.72
CA PRO A 58 -5.83 8.19 -19.34
C PRO A 58 -5.36 9.18 -20.41
N VAL A 59 -6.05 10.32 -20.51
CA VAL A 59 -5.60 11.45 -21.33
C VAL A 59 -4.19 11.89 -20.89
N GLY A 60 -3.32 12.19 -21.87
CA GLY A 60 -1.95 12.60 -21.62
C GLY A 60 -0.99 11.45 -21.26
N TYR A 61 -1.43 10.19 -21.37
CA TYR A 61 -0.54 9.03 -21.23
C TYR A 61 0.62 9.09 -22.24
N PRO A 62 1.86 8.74 -21.85
CA PRO A 62 2.29 8.21 -20.54
C PRO A 62 2.58 9.25 -19.45
N ASP A 63 2.63 10.54 -19.81
CA ASP A 63 3.10 11.60 -18.90
C ASP A 63 2.12 11.93 -17.75
N SER A 64 0.84 11.56 -17.92
CA SER A 64 -0.21 11.76 -16.91
C SER A 64 -0.21 10.71 -15.79
N VAL A 65 0.66 9.70 -15.87
CA VAL A 65 0.80 8.65 -14.85
C VAL A 65 2.26 8.48 -14.39
N THR A 66 2.48 7.82 -13.26
CA THR A 66 3.84 7.48 -12.80
C THR A 66 4.52 6.45 -13.70
N GLU A 67 5.85 6.46 -13.73
CA GLU A 67 6.65 5.58 -14.59
C GLU A 67 6.44 4.09 -14.27
N ASP A 68 6.10 3.79 -13.02
CA ASP A 68 5.81 2.43 -12.54
C ASP A 68 4.39 1.95 -12.86
N TYR A 69 3.55 2.79 -13.48
CA TYR A 69 2.24 2.36 -14.00
C TYR A 69 2.38 1.26 -15.07
N THR A 70 3.47 1.27 -15.85
CA THR A 70 3.74 0.26 -16.89
C THR A 70 5.03 -0.53 -16.70
N ALA A 71 5.78 -0.29 -15.63
CA ALA A 71 7.16 -0.78 -15.47
C ALA A 71 7.29 -2.30 -15.19
N CYS A 72 6.22 -3.09 -15.29
CA CYS A 72 6.34 -4.54 -15.26
C CYS A 72 6.77 -5.06 -16.66
N VAL A 73 8.10 -5.18 -16.83
CA VAL A 73 8.90 -5.93 -17.84
C VAL A 73 9.27 -5.20 -19.16
N PRO A 74 10.55 -5.25 -19.59
CA PRO A 74 11.01 -4.79 -20.90
C PRO A 74 10.62 -5.81 -21.98
N CYS A 75 9.43 -5.67 -22.55
CA CYS A 75 9.06 -6.33 -23.80
C CYS A 75 8.64 -5.25 -24.82
N PRO A 76 9.10 -5.31 -26.08
CA PRO A 76 8.81 -4.29 -27.10
C PRO A 76 7.37 -4.31 -27.63
N ILE A 77 6.41 -4.81 -26.84
CA ILE A 77 4.97 -4.81 -27.11
C ILE A 77 4.28 -4.60 -25.75
N HIS A 78 3.53 -3.50 -25.61
CA HIS A 78 2.61 -3.15 -24.50
C HIS A 78 2.33 -4.32 -23.52
N LEU A 79 3.07 -4.40 -22.41
CA LEU A 79 2.97 -5.51 -21.45
C LEU A 79 2.16 -5.19 -20.18
N LEU A 80 1.49 -4.03 -20.13
CA LEU A 80 0.30 -3.86 -19.29
C LEU A 80 -0.84 -4.77 -19.78
N TYR A 81 -0.82 -5.10 -21.09
CA TYR A 81 -1.75 -6.00 -21.77
C TYR A 81 -1.68 -7.40 -21.13
N LEU A 82 -0.52 -8.06 -21.03
CA LEU A 82 -0.45 -9.49 -20.68
C LEU A 82 -0.55 -9.86 -19.17
N LEU A 83 -0.34 -8.91 -18.25
CA LEU A 83 -0.34 -9.19 -16.79
C LEU A 83 -1.71 -8.93 -16.16
N CYS A 84 -2.39 -7.83 -16.53
CA CYS A 84 -3.79 -7.64 -16.22
C CYS A 84 -4.66 -8.68 -16.96
N GLU A 85 -4.33 -9.04 -18.20
CA GLU A 85 -5.02 -10.10 -18.98
C GLU A 85 -4.95 -11.50 -18.37
N LYS A 86 -3.98 -11.81 -17.49
CA LYS A 86 -3.92 -13.12 -16.80
C LYS A 86 -4.52 -13.08 -15.40
N LEU A 87 -4.47 -11.92 -14.75
CA LEU A 87 -4.93 -11.65 -13.39
C LEU A 87 -6.44 -11.84 -13.24
N ALA A 88 -7.24 -10.92 -13.78
CA ALA A 88 -8.70 -10.99 -13.64
C ALA A 88 -9.28 -12.16 -14.45
N PHE A 89 -8.59 -12.59 -15.51
CA PHE A 89 -8.98 -13.72 -16.34
C PHE A 89 -8.90 -15.06 -15.59
N ALA A 90 -7.75 -15.39 -14.98
CA ALA A 90 -7.59 -16.64 -14.23
C ALA A 90 -8.54 -16.70 -13.03
N SER A 91 -8.68 -15.58 -12.31
CA SER A 91 -9.62 -15.43 -11.20
C SER A 91 -11.08 -15.59 -11.66
N THR A 92 -11.47 -15.03 -12.80
CA THR A 92 -12.83 -15.18 -13.37
C THR A 92 -13.14 -16.64 -13.71
N ILE A 93 -12.21 -17.35 -14.36
CA ILE A 93 -12.40 -18.77 -14.70
C ILE A 93 -12.47 -19.64 -13.43
N ALA A 94 -11.57 -19.40 -12.47
CA ALA A 94 -11.59 -20.07 -11.17
C ALA A 94 -12.90 -19.81 -10.42
N GLY A 95 -13.41 -18.57 -10.48
CA GLY A 95 -14.70 -18.17 -9.93
C GLY A 95 -15.88 -18.91 -10.56
N LEU A 96 -15.86 -19.20 -11.86
CA LEU A 96 -16.88 -20.03 -12.51
C LEU A 96 -16.84 -21.49 -12.05
N LEU A 97 -15.65 -22.06 -11.87
CA LEU A 97 -15.49 -23.41 -11.30
C LEU A 97 -16.00 -23.48 -9.85
N ALA A 98 -15.67 -22.48 -9.04
CA ALA A 98 -16.15 -22.34 -7.67
C ALA A 98 -17.68 -22.17 -7.62
N SER A 99 -18.24 -21.32 -8.47
CA SER A 99 -19.69 -21.10 -8.58
C SER A 99 -20.44 -22.39 -8.93
N ARG A 100 -19.92 -23.17 -9.91
CA ARG A 100 -20.50 -24.50 -10.23
C ARG A 100 -20.53 -25.41 -9.02
N ALA A 101 -19.44 -25.48 -8.25
CA ALA A 101 -19.38 -26.32 -7.05
C ALA A 101 -20.39 -25.86 -5.98
N VAL A 102 -20.52 -24.55 -5.75
CA VAL A 102 -21.54 -23.99 -4.82
C VAL A 102 -22.95 -24.36 -5.27
N LEU A 103 -23.27 -24.20 -6.56
CA LEU A 103 -24.59 -24.57 -7.09
C LEU A 103 -24.90 -26.06 -6.90
N GLN A 104 -23.93 -26.95 -7.14
CA GLN A 104 -24.06 -28.37 -6.82
C GLN A 104 -24.28 -28.59 -5.32
N GLY A 105 -23.54 -27.86 -4.47
CA GLY A 105 -23.68 -27.90 -3.01
C GLY A 105 -25.03 -27.38 -2.50
N LEU A 106 -25.70 -26.51 -3.23
CA LEU A 106 -27.06 -26.03 -2.92
C LEU A 106 -28.17 -26.98 -3.41
N GLY A 107 -27.80 -28.05 -4.12
CA GLY A 107 -28.77 -29.03 -4.65
C GLY A 107 -29.37 -28.62 -5.99
N VAL A 108 -28.69 -27.78 -6.79
CA VAL A 108 -29.11 -27.55 -8.18
C VAL A 108 -29.05 -28.88 -8.94
N GLY A 109 -30.22 -29.38 -9.33
CA GLY A 109 -30.41 -30.70 -9.93
C GLY A 109 -30.99 -31.78 -9.00
N ASP A 110 -31.24 -31.46 -7.72
CA ASP A 110 -31.89 -32.34 -6.75
C ASP A 110 -33.34 -31.91 -6.49
N SER A 111 -34.30 -32.80 -6.77
CA SER A 111 -35.74 -32.56 -6.55
C SER A 111 -36.13 -32.31 -5.09
N THR A 112 -35.27 -32.66 -4.14
CA THR A 112 -35.49 -32.50 -2.70
C THR A 112 -34.87 -31.22 -2.12
N ALA A 113 -34.19 -30.43 -2.95
CA ALA A 113 -33.56 -29.18 -2.54
C ALA A 113 -34.60 -28.09 -2.23
N SER A 114 -34.42 -27.40 -1.10
CA SER A 114 -35.32 -26.31 -0.68
C SER A 114 -34.81 -24.97 -1.16
N ALA A 115 -35.57 -24.30 -2.02
CA ALA A 115 -35.29 -22.92 -2.44
C ALA A 115 -35.20 -21.97 -1.23
N THR A 116 -36.12 -22.12 -0.25
CA THR A 116 -36.10 -21.35 1.00
C THR A 116 -34.81 -21.60 1.79
N GLY A 117 -34.35 -22.85 1.87
CA GLY A 117 -33.09 -23.19 2.53
C GLY A 117 -31.88 -22.52 1.87
N ALA A 118 -31.83 -22.47 0.53
CA ALA A 118 -30.77 -21.77 -0.20
C ALA A 118 -30.78 -20.26 0.04
N VAL A 119 -31.97 -19.63 0.09
CA VAL A 119 -32.12 -18.20 0.42
C VAL A 119 -31.66 -17.91 1.84
N LEU A 120 -32.07 -18.70 2.83
CA LEU A 120 -31.67 -18.52 4.23
C LEU A 120 -30.16 -18.67 4.41
N LEU A 121 -29.55 -19.64 3.72
CA LEU A 121 -28.09 -19.79 3.68
C LEU A 121 -27.41 -18.57 3.07
N ASN A 122 -27.90 -18.06 1.94
CA ASN A 122 -27.34 -16.85 1.34
C ASN A 122 -27.43 -15.63 2.29
N VAL A 123 -28.55 -15.47 3.00
CA VAL A 123 -28.71 -14.40 4.01
C VAL A 123 -27.69 -14.54 5.14
N LEU A 124 -27.45 -15.75 5.64
CA LEU A 124 -26.43 -16.00 6.67
C LEU A 124 -25.02 -15.67 6.16
N GLN A 125 -24.70 -16.07 4.93
CA GLN A 125 -23.43 -15.77 4.28
C GLN A 125 -23.22 -14.26 4.13
N GLU A 126 -24.21 -13.54 3.60
CA GLU A 126 -24.14 -12.09 3.43
C GLU A 126 -24.02 -11.36 4.77
N SER A 127 -24.75 -11.82 5.80
CA SER A 127 -24.67 -11.25 7.15
C SER A 127 -23.27 -11.41 7.74
N ALA A 128 -22.70 -12.61 7.66
CA ALA A 128 -21.33 -12.88 8.13
C ALA A 128 -20.30 -12.03 7.38
N GLY A 129 -20.41 -11.92 6.06
CA GLY A 129 -19.53 -11.12 5.22
C GLY A 129 -19.59 -9.61 5.54
N ARG A 130 -20.79 -9.06 5.73
CA ARG A 130 -20.98 -7.64 6.10
C ARG A 130 -20.44 -7.33 7.49
N ILE A 131 -20.65 -8.22 8.47
CA ILE A 131 -20.05 -8.08 9.81
C ILE A 131 -18.50 -8.08 9.70
N ALA A 132 -17.94 -9.01 8.92
CA ALA A 132 -16.50 -9.06 8.71
C ALA A 132 -15.95 -7.79 8.04
N THR A 133 -16.67 -7.22 7.06
CA THR A 133 -16.34 -5.94 6.40
C THR A 133 -16.23 -4.82 7.42
N ILE A 134 -17.24 -4.66 8.29
CA ILE A 134 -17.29 -3.60 9.31
C ILE A 134 -16.14 -3.78 10.30
N LEU A 135 -15.94 -5.00 10.81
CA LEU A 135 -14.87 -5.29 11.77
C LEU A 135 -13.49 -5.06 11.18
N PHE A 136 -13.27 -5.46 9.93
CA PHE A 136 -12.01 -5.26 9.22
C PHE A 136 -11.71 -3.78 9.01
N ALA A 137 -12.69 -3.02 8.48
CA ALA A 137 -12.54 -1.58 8.30
C ALA A 137 -12.24 -0.86 9.62
N HIS A 138 -12.94 -1.23 10.70
CA HIS A 138 -12.71 -0.66 12.02
C HIS A 138 -11.32 -0.98 12.59
N ARG A 139 -10.83 -2.22 12.43
CA ARG A 139 -9.59 -2.69 13.07
C ARG A 139 -8.32 -2.39 12.26
N LEU A 140 -8.44 -2.39 10.93
CA LEU A 140 -7.30 -2.35 10.01
C LEU A 140 -7.37 -1.18 9.02
N GLY A 141 -8.40 -0.35 9.06
CA GLY A 141 -8.60 0.78 8.15
C GLY A 141 -7.37 1.68 8.03
N SER A 142 -6.81 2.10 9.16
CA SER A 142 -5.60 2.96 9.21
C SER A 142 -4.33 2.29 8.65
N ALA A 143 -4.31 0.96 8.53
CA ALA A 143 -3.16 0.23 7.99
C ALA A 143 -3.24 0.06 6.45
N LEU A 144 -4.42 0.25 5.85
CA LEU A 144 -4.68 -0.10 4.44
C LEU A 144 -3.87 0.75 3.47
N GLU A 145 -3.79 2.05 3.72
CA GLU A 145 -3.04 2.98 2.87
C GLU A 145 -1.51 2.85 3.07
N PRO A 146 -0.97 2.90 4.32
CA PRO A 146 0.47 2.73 4.55
C PRO A 146 1.05 1.40 4.05
N GLU A 147 0.28 0.32 4.15
CA GLU A 147 0.68 -1.04 3.79
C GLU A 147 -0.07 -1.54 2.54
N CYS A 148 -0.41 -0.64 1.59
CA CYS A 148 -1.28 -0.95 0.45
C CYS A 148 -0.82 -2.16 -0.37
N LYS A 149 0.49 -2.35 -0.56
CA LYS A 149 1.06 -3.52 -1.26
C LYS A 149 0.70 -4.83 -0.57
N LYS A 150 0.83 -4.89 0.76
CA LYS A 150 0.47 -6.05 1.58
C LYS A 150 -1.02 -6.36 1.43
N TYR A 151 -1.86 -5.35 1.58
CA TYR A 151 -3.31 -5.51 1.54
C TYR A 151 -3.84 -5.81 0.14
N ARG A 152 -3.16 -5.34 -0.92
CA ARG A 152 -3.45 -5.74 -2.29
C ARG A 152 -3.30 -7.25 -2.45
N LEU A 153 -2.11 -7.77 -2.15
CA LEU A 153 -1.85 -9.21 -2.30
C LEU A 153 -2.69 -10.05 -1.31
N MET A 154 -2.97 -9.52 -0.12
CA MET A 154 -3.83 -10.21 0.86
C MET A 154 -5.29 -10.29 0.39
N ALA A 155 -5.78 -9.32 -0.38
CA ALA A 155 -7.09 -9.39 -0.99
C ALA A 155 -7.18 -10.60 -1.95
N ASP A 156 -6.16 -10.78 -2.79
CA ASP A 156 -6.09 -11.91 -3.71
C ASP A 156 -6.01 -13.26 -2.97
N ILE A 157 -5.26 -13.32 -1.86
CA ILE A 157 -5.24 -14.51 -0.99
C ILE A 157 -6.63 -14.81 -0.41
N PHE A 158 -7.36 -13.78 0.03
CA PHE A 158 -8.73 -13.98 0.53
C PHE A 158 -9.68 -14.43 -0.58
N ASN A 159 -9.58 -13.87 -1.78
CA ASN A 159 -10.36 -14.28 -2.94
C ASN A 159 -10.12 -15.76 -3.28
N ASP A 160 -8.86 -16.15 -3.38
CA ASP A 160 -8.45 -17.52 -3.74
C ASP A 160 -8.85 -18.50 -2.64
N GLY A 161 -8.70 -18.11 -1.37
CA GLY A 161 -9.19 -18.86 -0.22
C GLY A 161 -10.70 -19.07 -0.27
N ALA A 162 -11.47 -18.05 -0.65
CA ALA A 162 -12.92 -18.19 -0.82
C ALA A 162 -13.28 -19.18 -1.95
N MET A 163 -12.59 -19.11 -3.09
CA MET A 163 -12.80 -20.04 -4.21
C MET A 163 -12.49 -21.49 -3.81
N ILE A 164 -11.45 -21.71 -3.00
CA ILE A 164 -11.13 -23.04 -2.45
C ILE A 164 -12.24 -23.53 -1.51
N LEU A 165 -12.72 -22.66 -0.60
CA LEU A 165 -13.81 -22.99 0.32
C LEU A 165 -15.11 -23.31 -0.43
N ASP A 166 -15.42 -22.55 -1.49
CA ASP A 166 -16.55 -22.80 -2.37
C ASP A 166 -16.44 -24.16 -3.08
N CYS A 167 -15.28 -24.44 -3.69
CA CYS A 167 -15.02 -25.69 -4.40
C CYS A 167 -15.03 -26.93 -3.50
N ILE A 168 -14.58 -26.82 -2.25
CA ILE A 168 -14.56 -27.96 -1.31
C ILE A 168 -15.90 -28.15 -0.59
N SER A 169 -16.74 -27.11 -0.51
CA SER A 169 -18.01 -27.13 0.23
C SER A 169 -18.96 -28.32 -0.08
N PRO A 170 -19.04 -28.86 -1.33
CA PRO A 170 -19.93 -29.98 -1.62
C PRO A 170 -19.48 -31.30 -0.98
N ALA A 171 -18.19 -31.44 -0.66
CA ALA A 171 -17.64 -32.61 0.01
C ALA A 171 -18.09 -32.75 1.47
N PHE A 172 -18.67 -31.70 2.05
CA PHE A 172 -19.10 -31.67 3.45
C PHE A 172 -20.62 -31.88 3.60
N PRO A 173 -21.07 -32.47 4.73
CA PRO A 173 -22.50 -32.56 5.07
C PRO A 173 -23.16 -31.18 5.27
N LYS A 174 -24.50 -31.14 5.31
CA LYS A 174 -25.29 -29.90 5.34
C LYS A 174 -24.85 -28.88 6.41
N VAL A 175 -24.68 -29.30 7.66
CA VAL A 175 -24.35 -28.37 8.77
C VAL A 175 -22.92 -27.80 8.65
N PRO A 176 -21.83 -28.61 8.53
CA PRO A 176 -20.49 -28.08 8.29
C PRO A 176 -20.37 -27.23 7.01
N ARG A 177 -21.14 -27.56 5.97
CA ARG A 177 -21.18 -26.80 4.72
C ARG A 177 -21.62 -25.35 4.93
N VAL A 178 -22.60 -25.09 5.81
CA VAL A 178 -23.05 -23.72 6.14
C VAL A 178 -21.89 -22.88 6.69
N PHE A 179 -21.06 -23.44 7.57
CA PHE A 179 -19.91 -22.75 8.15
C PHE A 179 -18.83 -22.48 7.10
N LEU A 180 -18.52 -23.45 6.23
CA LEU A 180 -17.56 -23.27 5.14
C LEU A 180 -18.00 -22.18 4.15
N LEU A 181 -19.28 -22.20 3.77
CA LEU A 181 -19.87 -21.22 2.87
C LEU A 181 -19.96 -19.82 3.50
N SER A 182 -20.20 -19.75 4.82
CA SER A 182 -20.10 -18.50 5.59
C SER A 182 -18.66 -17.98 5.66
N ALA A 183 -17.68 -18.86 5.88
CA ALA A 183 -16.26 -18.51 5.87
C ALA A 183 -15.81 -18.03 4.49
N SER A 184 -16.27 -18.66 3.41
CA SER A 184 -16.06 -18.19 2.03
C SER A 184 -16.60 -16.78 1.82
N SER A 185 -17.83 -16.50 2.29
CA SER A 185 -18.41 -15.16 2.22
C SER A 185 -17.61 -14.13 3.00
N VAL A 186 -17.14 -14.48 4.21
CA VAL A 186 -16.21 -13.64 4.98
C VAL A 186 -14.95 -13.35 4.17
N CYS A 187 -14.30 -14.36 3.59
CA CYS A 187 -13.13 -14.17 2.74
C CYS A 187 -13.42 -13.25 1.54
N LYS A 188 -14.54 -13.42 0.82
CA LYS A 188 -14.94 -12.52 -0.28
C LYS A 188 -15.14 -11.08 0.18
N SER A 189 -15.76 -10.89 1.33
CA SER A 189 -15.95 -9.56 1.93
C SER A 189 -14.61 -8.92 2.34
N LEU A 190 -13.72 -9.68 2.97
CA LEU A 190 -12.37 -9.20 3.31
C LEU A 190 -11.55 -8.84 2.06
N CYS A 191 -11.66 -9.66 1.00
CA CYS A 191 -11.11 -9.35 -0.31
C CYS A 191 -11.65 -8.00 -0.82
N GLY A 192 -12.98 -7.81 -0.84
CA GLY A 192 -13.59 -6.59 -1.36
C GLY A 192 -13.08 -5.31 -0.67
N VAL A 193 -12.99 -5.32 0.66
CA VAL A 193 -12.51 -4.15 1.42
C VAL A 193 -11.01 -3.91 1.21
N ALA A 194 -10.20 -4.97 1.25
CA ALA A 194 -8.75 -4.87 1.08
C ALA A 194 -8.37 -4.47 -0.35
N ALA A 195 -9.01 -5.06 -1.36
CA ALA A 195 -8.83 -4.73 -2.78
C ALA A 195 -9.27 -3.30 -3.05
N GLY A 196 -10.48 -2.91 -2.65
CA GLY A 196 -11.01 -1.55 -2.88
C GLY A 196 -10.14 -0.46 -2.26
N SER A 197 -9.74 -0.64 -1.00
CA SER A 197 -8.94 0.36 -0.29
C SER A 197 -7.52 0.46 -0.83
N SER A 198 -6.85 -0.68 -1.06
CA SER A 198 -5.52 -0.68 -1.66
C SER A 198 -5.56 -0.17 -3.10
N LYS A 199 -6.66 -0.40 -3.85
CA LYS A 199 -6.89 0.14 -5.21
C LYS A 199 -6.95 1.66 -5.19
N ALA A 200 -7.72 2.24 -4.28
CA ALA A 200 -7.74 3.68 -4.11
C ALA A 200 -6.32 4.26 -3.85
N SER A 201 -5.55 3.67 -2.93
CA SER A 201 -4.18 4.14 -2.63
C SER A 201 -3.22 3.98 -3.81
N LEU A 202 -3.27 2.87 -4.56
CA LEU A 202 -2.42 2.71 -5.75
C LEU A 202 -2.83 3.64 -6.89
N SER A 203 -4.12 3.82 -7.13
CA SER A 203 -4.60 4.77 -8.14
C SER A 203 -4.19 6.20 -7.82
N ALA A 204 -4.27 6.60 -6.54
CA ALA A 204 -3.77 7.90 -6.08
C ALA A 204 -2.27 8.05 -6.30
N HIS A 205 -1.48 6.99 -6.05
CA HIS A 205 -0.05 6.97 -6.35
C HIS A 205 0.23 7.10 -7.85
N PHE A 206 -0.54 6.42 -8.71
CA PHE A 206 -0.33 6.45 -10.16
C PHE A 206 -0.75 7.77 -10.83
N ALA A 207 -1.72 8.49 -10.27
CA ALA A 207 -2.21 9.74 -10.84
C ALA A 207 -1.23 10.91 -10.59
N LYS A 208 -0.84 11.64 -11.64
CA LYS A 208 0.06 12.80 -11.51
C LYS A 208 -0.62 14.16 -11.66
N GLN A 209 -1.69 14.25 -12.44
CA GLN A 209 -2.23 15.54 -12.94
C GLN A 209 -3.65 15.81 -12.44
N GLY A 210 -3.98 15.35 -11.23
CA GLY A 210 -5.36 15.41 -10.72
C GLY A 210 -6.32 14.52 -11.50
N ASN A 211 -5.80 13.58 -12.30
CA ASN A 211 -6.53 12.68 -13.19
C ASN A 211 -6.98 11.38 -12.50
N LEU A 212 -7.12 11.37 -11.17
CA LEU A 212 -7.45 10.16 -10.39
C LEU A 212 -8.79 9.54 -10.80
N ALA A 213 -9.83 10.36 -10.97
CA ALA A 213 -11.15 9.89 -11.36
C ALA A 213 -11.15 9.27 -12.77
N GLU A 214 -10.47 9.91 -13.71
CA GLU A 214 -10.32 9.39 -15.07
C GLU A 214 -9.53 8.08 -15.06
N LEU A 215 -8.38 8.04 -14.37
CA LEU A 215 -7.56 6.84 -14.24
C LEU A 215 -8.38 5.66 -13.71
N ASN A 216 -9.19 5.87 -12.66
CA ASN A 216 -10.07 4.85 -12.12
C ASN A 216 -11.13 4.39 -13.13
N ALA A 217 -11.71 5.30 -13.92
CA ALA A 217 -12.69 4.94 -14.94
C ALA A 217 -12.07 4.11 -16.08
N LYS A 218 -10.84 4.46 -16.50
CA LYS A 218 -10.09 3.71 -17.52
C LYS A 218 -9.68 2.33 -17.00
N ASP A 219 -9.18 2.25 -15.78
CA ASP A 219 -8.84 0.99 -15.12
C ASP A 219 -10.06 0.07 -14.95
N ALA A 220 -11.23 0.61 -14.54
CA ALA A 220 -12.47 -0.16 -14.48
C ALA A 220 -12.92 -0.70 -15.85
N SER A 221 -12.67 0.06 -16.93
CA SER A 221 -12.94 -0.39 -18.30
C SER A 221 -12.02 -1.54 -18.72
N GLN A 222 -10.74 -1.49 -18.32
CA GLN A 222 -9.80 -2.59 -18.51
C GLN A 222 -10.25 -3.85 -17.76
N GLU A 223 -10.60 -3.71 -16.48
CA GLU A 223 -11.08 -4.81 -15.62
C GLU A 223 -12.33 -5.49 -16.21
N THR A 224 -13.29 -4.69 -16.71
CA THR A 224 -14.52 -5.17 -17.35
C THR A 224 -14.23 -5.98 -18.61
N LEU A 225 -13.35 -5.48 -19.49
CA LEU A 225 -12.98 -6.18 -20.73
C LEU A 225 -12.33 -7.54 -20.41
N ILE A 226 -11.41 -7.57 -19.45
CA ILE A 226 -10.71 -8.80 -19.08
C ILE A 226 -11.67 -9.80 -18.44
N SER A 227 -12.58 -9.35 -17.57
CA SER A 227 -13.62 -10.19 -16.99
C SER A 227 -14.53 -10.79 -18.07
N LEU A 228 -14.92 -10.01 -19.09
CA LEU A 228 -15.71 -10.50 -20.22
C LEU A 228 -14.99 -11.64 -20.97
N LEU A 229 -13.71 -11.44 -21.30
CA LEU A 229 -12.90 -12.48 -21.94
C LEU A 229 -12.74 -13.72 -21.04
N GLY A 230 -12.53 -13.51 -19.74
CA GLY A 230 -12.45 -14.56 -18.73
C GLY A 230 -13.73 -15.37 -18.62
N MET A 231 -14.89 -14.72 -18.68
CA MET A 231 -16.18 -15.40 -18.71
C MET A 231 -16.34 -16.23 -19.97
N LEU A 232 -16.05 -15.67 -21.16
CA LEU A 232 -16.16 -16.39 -22.43
C LEU A 232 -15.30 -17.66 -22.47
N VAL A 233 -14.01 -17.53 -22.12
CA VAL A 233 -13.10 -18.69 -22.08
C VAL A 233 -13.47 -19.63 -20.93
N GLY A 234 -13.85 -19.08 -19.79
CA GLY A 234 -14.26 -19.86 -18.62
C GLY A 234 -15.49 -20.72 -18.88
N THR A 235 -16.50 -20.22 -19.59
CA THR A 235 -17.65 -21.02 -20.02
C THR A 235 -17.20 -22.20 -20.87
N PHE A 236 -16.28 -22.00 -21.81
CA PHE A 236 -15.72 -23.10 -22.60
C PHE A 236 -14.96 -24.11 -21.72
N VAL A 237 -14.09 -23.64 -20.82
CA VAL A 237 -13.31 -24.51 -19.91
C VAL A 237 -14.23 -25.32 -18.99
N VAL A 238 -15.20 -24.68 -18.33
CA VAL A 238 -16.16 -25.33 -17.43
C VAL A 238 -17.00 -26.38 -18.17
N SER A 239 -17.34 -26.15 -19.46
CA SER A 239 -18.07 -27.11 -20.28
C SER A 239 -17.29 -28.39 -20.62
N ARG A 240 -15.95 -28.32 -20.61
CA ARG A 240 -15.06 -29.44 -20.95
C ARG A 240 -14.57 -30.22 -19.72
N ILE A 241 -14.55 -29.59 -18.56
CA ILE A 241 -14.13 -30.22 -17.30
C ILE A 241 -15.32 -30.95 -16.67
N SER A 242 -15.28 -32.29 -16.67
CA SER A 242 -16.32 -33.13 -16.06
C SER A 242 -15.88 -33.83 -14.76
N SER A 243 -14.58 -34.09 -14.58
CA SER A 243 -14.07 -34.84 -13.42
C SER A 243 -13.62 -33.92 -12.27
N GLN A 244 -13.83 -34.38 -11.04
CA GLN A 244 -13.43 -33.65 -9.82
C GLN A 244 -11.92 -33.37 -9.79
N THR A 245 -11.11 -34.35 -10.19
CA THR A 245 -9.65 -34.21 -10.27
C THR A 245 -9.24 -33.13 -11.28
N ALA A 246 -9.86 -33.10 -12.46
CA ALA A 246 -9.59 -32.06 -13.46
C ALA A 246 -10.01 -30.68 -12.96
N THR A 247 -11.13 -30.57 -12.22
CA THR A 247 -11.54 -29.30 -11.57
C THR A 247 -10.48 -28.81 -10.59
N TRP A 248 -9.96 -29.66 -9.71
CA TRP A 248 -8.93 -29.26 -8.74
C TRP A 248 -7.60 -28.92 -9.40
N ILE A 249 -7.16 -29.69 -10.41
CA ILE A 249 -5.95 -29.38 -11.17
C ILE A 249 -6.09 -28.02 -11.85
N ALA A 250 -7.22 -27.76 -12.52
CA ALA A 250 -7.48 -26.50 -13.18
C ALA A 250 -7.55 -25.34 -12.18
N LEU A 251 -8.28 -25.51 -11.08
CA LEU A 251 -8.41 -24.51 -10.02
C LEU A 251 -7.04 -24.14 -9.45
N ILE A 252 -6.27 -25.12 -8.94
CA ILE A 252 -4.96 -24.85 -8.32
C ILE A 252 -3.99 -24.21 -9.32
N SER A 253 -4.03 -24.62 -10.60
CA SER A 253 -3.22 -23.99 -11.64
C SER A 253 -3.60 -22.53 -11.88
N LEU A 254 -4.90 -22.24 -11.98
CA LEU A 254 -5.42 -20.88 -12.17
C LEU A 254 -5.09 -19.98 -10.96
N LEU A 255 -5.30 -20.47 -9.74
CA LEU A 255 -4.98 -19.74 -8.51
C LEU A 255 -3.47 -19.50 -8.36
N SER A 256 -2.63 -20.46 -8.77
CA SER A 256 -1.16 -20.29 -8.76
C SER A 256 -0.72 -19.19 -9.74
N ILE A 257 -1.31 -19.16 -10.94
CA ILE A 257 -1.06 -18.11 -11.93
C ILE A 257 -1.56 -16.76 -11.41
N HIS A 258 -2.77 -16.73 -10.84
CA HIS A 258 -3.38 -15.54 -10.26
C HIS A 258 -2.50 -14.93 -9.17
N LEU A 259 -2.14 -15.70 -8.14
CA LEU A 259 -1.35 -15.20 -7.02
C LEU A 259 0.09 -14.86 -7.43
N GLY A 260 0.69 -15.67 -8.31
CA GLY A 260 2.05 -15.43 -8.82
C GLY A 260 2.16 -14.14 -9.64
N THR A 261 1.19 -13.88 -10.52
CA THR A 261 1.17 -12.64 -11.33
C THR A 261 0.88 -11.41 -10.47
N ASN A 262 -0.05 -11.49 -9.51
CA ASN A 262 -0.30 -10.42 -8.53
C ASN A 262 0.93 -10.10 -7.68
N TYR A 263 1.64 -11.13 -7.21
CA TYR A 263 2.88 -10.95 -6.47
C TYR A 263 3.89 -10.14 -7.29
N LEU A 264 4.11 -10.51 -8.55
CA LEU A 264 5.03 -9.77 -9.44
C LEU A 264 4.57 -8.33 -9.70
N ALA A 265 3.26 -8.12 -9.91
CA ALA A 265 2.69 -6.79 -10.14
C ALA A 265 2.90 -5.87 -8.93
N VAL A 266 2.54 -6.32 -7.73
CA VAL A 266 2.72 -5.55 -6.49
C VAL A 266 4.21 -5.28 -6.22
N ARG A 267 5.09 -6.21 -6.58
CA ARG A 267 6.55 -6.04 -6.47
C ARG A 267 7.12 -5.00 -7.43
N SER A 268 6.50 -4.76 -8.58
CA SER A 268 6.93 -3.72 -9.52
C SER A 268 6.57 -2.29 -9.11
N VAL A 269 5.57 -2.11 -8.23
CA VAL A 269 5.15 -0.79 -7.77
C VAL A 269 6.26 -0.14 -6.93
N THR A 270 6.58 1.12 -7.22
CA THR A 270 7.62 1.90 -6.56
C THR A 270 6.99 3.04 -5.78
N MET A 271 6.46 2.71 -4.60
CA MET A 271 5.79 3.67 -3.73
C MET A 271 6.78 4.70 -3.15
N ARG A 272 6.39 5.98 -3.14
CA ARG A 272 7.25 7.10 -2.70
C ARG A 272 7.11 7.47 -1.22
N THR A 273 6.06 7.01 -0.56
CA THR A 273 5.85 7.24 0.88
C THR A 273 6.85 6.46 1.74
N LEU A 274 7.04 6.81 3.01
CA LEU A 274 7.90 6.04 3.92
C LEU A 274 7.04 5.33 4.96
N ASN A 275 6.64 4.09 4.67
CA ASN A 275 6.14 3.21 5.72
C ASN A 275 7.29 2.68 6.58
N ARG A 276 6.97 2.01 7.68
CA ARG A 276 7.94 1.48 8.64
C ARG A 276 9.04 0.62 8.02
N GLN A 277 8.68 -0.28 7.08
CA GLN A 277 9.67 -1.12 6.42
C GLN A 277 10.57 -0.31 5.48
N ARG A 278 10.00 0.56 4.63
CA ARG A 278 10.77 1.41 3.70
C ARG A 278 11.71 2.33 4.46
N ALA A 279 11.21 2.97 5.52
CA ALA A 279 12.01 3.78 6.43
C ALA A 279 13.15 2.97 7.06
N ASN A 280 12.87 1.76 7.58
CA ASN A 280 13.93 0.90 8.09
C ASN A 280 15.01 0.63 7.04
N LEU A 281 14.63 0.25 5.81
CA LEU A 281 15.61 -0.06 4.76
C LEU A 281 16.47 1.15 4.37
N VAL A 282 15.87 2.34 4.24
CA VAL A 282 16.58 3.58 3.95
C VAL A 282 17.55 3.94 5.07
N ILE A 283 17.09 3.90 6.32
CA ILE A 283 17.87 4.31 7.48
C ILE A 283 18.97 3.30 7.79
N SER A 284 18.71 1.99 7.66
CA SER A 284 19.75 0.98 7.84
C SER A 284 20.86 1.08 6.78
N ASP A 285 20.52 1.42 5.54
CA ASP A 285 21.52 1.68 4.49
C ASP A 285 22.36 2.93 4.84
N PHE A 286 21.71 4.01 5.30
CA PHE A 286 22.36 5.22 5.77
C PHE A 286 23.32 4.96 6.95
N VAL A 287 22.84 4.29 7.99
CA VAL A 287 23.66 3.92 9.17
C VAL A 287 24.83 3.02 8.78
N SER A 288 24.62 2.05 7.89
CA SER A 288 25.70 1.19 7.40
C SER A 288 26.76 1.97 6.64
N ASN A 289 26.40 3.03 5.90
CA ASN A 289 27.36 3.86 5.18
C ASN A 289 28.16 4.76 6.13
N ILE A 290 27.57 5.20 7.25
CA ILE A 290 28.27 5.94 8.30
C ILE A 290 29.31 5.06 8.99
N ASN A 291 28.93 3.85 9.39
CA ASN A 291 29.84 2.90 10.04
C ASN A 291 31.03 2.51 9.14
N ALA A 292 30.87 2.63 7.82
CA ALA A 292 31.91 2.37 6.84
C ALA A 292 32.74 3.61 6.47
N GLU A 293 32.60 4.73 7.19
CA GLU A 293 33.33 6.00 7.00
C GLU A 293 33.28 6.55 5.56
N LYS A 294 32.18 6.29 4.83
CA LYS A 294 32.07 6.77 3.45
C LYS A 294 31.92 8.29 3.41
N THR A 295 32.75 8.94 2.61
CA THR A 295 32.79 10.41 2.45
C THR A 295 31.59 11.00 1.68
N ARG A 296 30.78 10.17 1.01
CA ARG A 296 29.54 10.57 0.33
C ARG A 296 28.39 9.65 0.73
N PHE A 297 27.31 10.25 1.22
CA PHE A 297 26.05 9.57 1.54
C PHE A 297 25.16 9.55 0.30
N ASN A 298 25.13 8.43 -0.43
CA ASN A 298 24.15 8.27 -1.50
C ASN A 298 22.94 7.53 -0.95
N LEU A 299 21.88 8.27 -0.58
CA LEU A 299 20.66 7.65 -0.09
C LEU A 299 19.97 6.84 -1.21
N PRO A 300 19.37 5.69 -0.87
CA PRO A 300 18.66 4.88 -1.84
C PRO A 300 17.41 5.60 -2.35
N THR A 301 17.14 5.47 -3.65
CA THR A 301 15.91 5.97 -4.27
C THR A 301 14.72 5.06 -3.92
N PRO A 302 13.47 5.51 -4.11
CA PRO A 302 12.30 4.64 -4.02
C PRO A 302 12.43 3.34 -4.83
N LYS A 303 13.06 3.42 -6.01
CA LYS A 303 13.28 2.27 -6.91
C LYS A 303 14.30 1.27 -6.37
N ASP A 304 15.31 1.75 -5.64
CA ASP A 304 16.30 0.88 -4.99
C ASP A 304 15.66 0.11 -3.82
N ILE A 305 14.78 0.79 -3.07
CA ILE A 305 14.07 0.20 -1.94
C ILE A 305 12.97 -0.76 -2.40
N SER A 306 12.21 -0.45 -3.45
CA SER A 306 11.11 -1.30 -3.93
C SER A 306 11.58 -2.73 -4.27
N ARG A 307 12.82 -2.87 -4.76
CA ARG A 307 13.48 -4.16 -5.02
C ARG A 307 13.80 -4.95 -3.75
N LYS A 308 14.07 -4.27 -2.63
CA LYS A 308 14.46 -4.86 -1.33
C LYS A 308 13.27 -5.13 -0.39
N GLU A 309 12.13 -4.48 -0.62
CA GLU A 309 10.92 -4.62 0.22
C GLU A 309 10.46 -6.08 0.36
N ARG A 310 9.63 -6.37 1.37
CA ARG A 310 8.94 -7.66 1.52
C ARG A 310 7.45 -7.37 1.58
N ILE A 311 6.65 -8.05 0.77
CA ILE A 311 5.20 -7.79 0.76
C ILE A 311 4.55 -8.09 2.12
N PHE A 312 4.98 -9.19 2.75
CA PHE A 312 4.58 -9.53 4.11
C PHE A 312 5.74 -9.30 5.08
N GLU A 313 5.85 -8.08 5.60
CA GLU A 313 6.75 -7.75 6.69
C GLU A 313 6.06 -7.89 8.05
N ARG A 314 6.85 -8.22 9.08
CA ARG A 314 6.38 -8.27 10.46
C ARG A 314 6.15 -6.85 10.98
N ASP A 315 4.98 -6.64 11.56
CA ASP A 315 4.54 -5.35 12.11
C ASP A 315 5.60 -4.73 13.05
N GLY A 316 6.04 -3.53 12.72
CA GLY A 316 6.98 -2.77 13.55
C GLY A 316 8.43 -3.27 13.58
N ALA A 317 8.83 -4.27 12.79
CA ALA A 317 10.17 -4.84 12.87
C ALA A 317 11.27 -3.85 12.43
N ILE A 318 12.30 -3.69 13.26
CA ILE A 318 13.56 -3.01 12.94
C ILE A 318 14.59 -4.07 12.56
N ARG A 319 15.15 -3.96 11.35
CA ARG A 319 16.11 -4.93 10.82
C ARG A 319 17.44 -4.27 10.49
N HIS A 320 18.51 -5.00 10.75
CA HIS A 320 19.82 -4.68 10.19
C HIS A 320 19.86 -4.90 8.67
N ILE A 321 20.86 -4.36 7.97
CA ILE A 321 21.00 -4.48 6.50
C ILE A 321 21.10 -5.93 6.01
N GLN A 322 21.58 -6.84 6.87
CA GLN A 322 21.67 -8.29 6.62
C GLN A 322 20.33 -9.02 6.82
N GLY A 323 19.27 -8.30 7.22
CA GLY A 323 17.91 -8.84 7.39
C GLY A 323 17.60 -9.40 8.77
N VAL A 324 18.54 -9.40 9.72
CA VAL A 324 18.33 -9.81 11.12
C VAL A 324 17.46 -8.79 11.84
N VAL A 325 16.46 -9.25 12.61
CA VAL A 325 15.60 -8.38 13.43
C VAL A 325 16.37 -7.96 14.68
N LEU A 326 16.56 -6.66 14.87
CA LEU A 326 17.21 -6.09 16.06
C LEU A 326 16.19 -5.84 17.19
N GLY A 327 15.00 -5.41 16.83
CA GLY A 327 13.91 -5.11 17.76
C GLY A 327 12.66 -4.68 17.02
N TYR A 328 11.72 -4.05 17.74
CA TYR A 328 10.49 -3.54 17.17
C TYR A 328 10.27 -2.07 17.55
N CYS A 329 9.45 -1.37 16.78
CA CYS A 329 8.98 -0.04 17.10
C CYS A 329 7.49 0.09 16.75
N LYS A 330 6.73 0.65 17.69
CA LYS A 330 5.32 1.01 17.51
C LYS A 330 5.18 2.52 17.64
N VAL A 331 4.65 3.14 16.59
CA VAL A 331 4.33 4.57 16.53
C VAL A 331 2.86 4.80 16.79
N GLY A 332 2.54 5.84 17.57
CA GLY A 332 1.18 6.21 17.92
C GLY A 332 0.60 5.43 19.09
N VAL A 333 1.42 4.89 19.99
CA VAL A 333 0.91 4.16 21.16
C VAL A 333 0.29 5.09 22.19
N SER A 334 -0.53 4.53 23.08
CA SER A 334 -1.08 5.27 24.23
C SER A 334 -0.06 5.46 25.35
N LEU A 335 -0.18 6.54 26.11
CA LEU A 335 0.64 6.76 27.30
C LEU A 335 0.45 5.61 28.30
N ARG A 336 -0.77 5.07 28.37
CA ARG A 336 -1.09 3.86 29.15
C ARG A 336 -0.25 2.65 28.74
N GLU A 337 0.01 2.46 27.45
CA GLU A 337 0.86 1.36 26.96
C GLU A 337 2.31 1.55 27.45
N ILE A 338 2.85 2.77 27.39
CA ILE A 338 4.17 3.10 27.95
C ILE A 338 4.21 2.83 29.46
N LEU A 339 3.24 3.35 30.22
CA LEU A 339 3.16 3.17 31.68
C LEU A 339 3.07 1.68 32.08
N SER A 340 2.26 0.89 31.37
CA SER A 340 2.15 -0.57 31.57
C SER A 340 3.41 -1.36 31.20
N SER A 341 4.28 -0.75 30.38
CA SER A 341 5.56 -1.36 30.01
C SER A 341 6.64 -1.12 31.06
N ILE A 342 6.53 -0.03 31.82
CA ILE A 342 7.43 0.35 32.93
C ILE A 342 7.03 -0.40 34.21
N SER A 343 5.74 -0.38 34.57
CA SER A 343 5.25 -1.02 35.80
C SER A 343 4.33 -2.19 35.52
N SER A 344 4.55 -3.32 36.21
CA SER A 344 3.87 -4.60 35.96
C SER A 344 2.37 -4.62 36.30
N SER A 345 1.88 -3.68 37.12
CA SER A 345 0.45 -3.57 37.45
C SER A 345 0.07 -2.13 37.85
N PRO A 346 -1.00 -1.55 37.30
CA PRO A 346 -1.65 -0.40 37.94
C PRO A 346 -2.18 -0.81 39.33
N THR A 347 -2.21 0.11 40.28
CA THR A 347 -2.92 -0.12 41.55
C THR A 347 -4.41 -0.36 41.28
N VAL A 348 -5.14 -0.90 42.27
CA VAL A 348 -6.60 -1.12 42.19
C VAL A 348 -7.37 0.17 41.82
N SER A 349 -6.79 1.35 42.07
CA SER A 349 -7.31 2.67 41.72
C SER A 349 -6.90 3.19 40.33
N GLY A 350 -6.12 2.43 39.55
CA GLY A 350 -5.56 2.89 38.27
C GLY A 350 -4.33 3.80 38.40
N SER A 351 -3.73 3.91 39.58
CA SER A 351 -2.53 4.72 39.86
C SER A 351 -1.24 3.93 39.60
N TYR A 352 -0.15 4.63 39.33
CA TYR A 352 1.18 4.03 39.11
C TYR A 352 2.13 4.37 40.27
N LYS A 353 3.16 3.56 40.47
CA LYS A 353 4.17 3.75 41.54
C LYS A 353 5.00 5.02 41.31
N GLU A 354 5.58 5.57 42.37
CA GLU A 354 6.41 6.78 42.35
C GLU A 354 7.63 6.67 41.40
N GLU A 355 8.26 5.50 41.33
CA GLU A 355 9.34 5.21 40.37
C GLU A 355 8.91 5.43 38.91
N THR A 356 7.67 5.08 38.58
CA THR A 356 7.11 5.31 37.24
C THR A 356 6.92 6.79 36.96
N SER A 357 6.59 7.59 37.98
CA SER A 357 6.50 9.05 37.87
C SER A 357 7.86 9.67 37.54
N SER A 358 8.92 9.27 38.25
CA SER A 358 10.29 9.76 38.01
C SER A 358 10.79 9.46 36.58
N ILE A 359 10.53 8.25 36.07
CA ILE A 359 10.89 7.86 34.70
C ILE A 359 10.14 8.72 33.68
N ILE A 360 8.84 8.94 33.88
CA ILE A 360 8.00 9.72 32.95
C ILE A 360 8.44 11.19 32.93
N THR A 361 8.73 11.79 34.09
CA THR A 361 9.27 13.16 34.17
C THR A 361 10.60 13.27 33.42
N SER A 362 11.47 12.26 33.57
CA SER A 362 12.75 12.20 32.85
C SER A 362 12.55 12.09 31.35
N LEU A 363 11.59 11.27 30.89
CA LEU A 363 11.25 11.16 29.47
C LEU A 363 10.73 12.51 28.91
N PHE A 364 9.84 13.20 29.61
CA PHE A 364 9.37 14.51 29.16
C PHE A 364 10.49 15.55 29.08
N LYS A 365 11.46 15.48 30.00
CA LYS A 365 12.65 16.32 29.95
C LYS A 365 13.53 16.01 28.74
N ILE A 366 13.85 14.74 28.49
CA ILE A 366 14.66 14.29 27.34
C ILE A 366 14.02 14.73 26.01
N TYR A 367 12.71 14.56 25.91
CA TYR A 367 11.95 14.82 24.68
C TYR A 367 11.29 16.20 24.64
N LYS A 368 11.70 17.16 25.48
CA LYS A 368 11.06 18.49 25.56
C LYS A 368 10.96 19.16 24.19
N ASN A 369 12.05 19.14 23.42
CA ASN A 369 12.16 19.79 22.10
C ASN A 369 11.79 18.88 20.92
N GLN A 370 11.31 17.66 21.17
CA GLN A 370 10.94 16.71 20.13
C GLN A 370 9.42 16.65 19.96
N GLY A 371 8.93 16.31 18.76
CA GLY A 371 7.49 16.10 18.51
C GLY A 371 6.95 14.76 19.05
N TYR A 372 7.76 13.95 19.70
CA TYR A 372 7.39 12.62 20.19
C TYR A 372 8.06 12.34 21.53
N VAL A 373 7.54 11.36 22.25
CA VAL A 373 8.17 10.77 23.44
C VAL A 373 8.30 9.28 23.18
N MET A 374 9.45 8.70 23.51
CA MET A 374 9.72 7.29 23.23
C MET A 374 10.32 6.58 24.44
N TRP A 375 9.82 5.36 24.69
CA TRP A 375 10.33 4.45 25.70
C TRP A 375 10.70 3.09 25.09
N TYR A 376 11.77 2.47 25.58
CA TYR A 376 12.17 1.13 25.16
C TYR A 376 11.76 0.07 26.19
N SER A 377 10.81 -0.78 25.83
CA SER A 377 10.41 -1.91 26.66
C SER A 377 11.33 -3.10 26.40
N ARG A 378 12.25 -3.37 27.35
CA ARG A 378 13.14 -4.55 27.30
C ARG A 378 12.39 -5.86 27.18
N ARG A 379 11.31 -6.02 27.95
CA ARG A 379 10.46 -7.22 27.96
C ARG A 379 9.89 -7.55 26.59
N GLN A 380 9.53 -6.53 25.82
CA GLN A 380 8.95 -6.68 24.49
C GLN A 380 9.99 -6.53 23.38
N ASN A 381 11.25 -6.19 23.70
CA ASN A 381 12.25 -5.69 22.74
C ASN A 381 11.63 -4.67 21.76
N THR A 382 10.90 -3.70 22.29
CA THR A 382 10.04 -2.80 21.49
C THR A 382 10.15 -1.35 21.96
N PHE A 383 10.39 -0.44 21.03
CA PHE A 383 10.18 0.99 21.22
C PHE A 383 8.70 1.34 21.13
N LEU A 384 8.24 2.08 22.12
CA LEU A 384 6.89 2.58 22.27
C LEU A 384 6.94 4.09 22.08
N VAL A 385 6.43 4.58 20.94
CA VAL A 385 6.47 5.99 20.56
C VAL A 385 5.08 6.58 20.64
N ILE A 386 4.93 7.62 21.45
CA ILE A 386 3.74 8.47 21.51
C ILE A 386 4.05 9.82 20.86
N LEU A 387 3.14 10.33 20.04
CA LEU A 387 3.30 11.59 19.33
C LEU A 387 2.66 12.74 20.12
N LYS A 388 3.27 13.92 20.09
CA LYS A 388 2.66 15.15 20.59
C LYS A 388 1.64 15.68 19.59
N GLU A 389 0.67 16.45 20.06
CA GLU A 389 -0.31 17.12 19.19
C GLU A 389 0.35 18.11 18.23
N ASN A 390 -0.31 18.38 17.09
CA ASN A 390 0.10 19.38 16.10
C ASN A 390 1.51 19.17 15.52
N THR A 391 1.93 17.91 15.42
CA THR A 391 3.23 17.54 14.88
C THR A 391 3.16 17.20 13.39
N ALA A 392 4.22 17.56 12.67
CA ALA A 392 4.35 17.22 11.25
C ALA A 392 4.52 15.71 11.04
N PRO A 393 4.09 15.15 9.89
CA PRO A 393 4.29 13.74 9.54
C PRO A 393 5.75 13.26 9.63
N SER A 394 6.71 14.15 9.35
CA SER A 394 8.15 13.88 9.47
C SER A 394 8.58 13.46 10.88
N VAL A 395 7.85 13.86 11.93
CA VAL A 395 8.12 13.47 13.32
C VAL A 395 8.02 11.95 13.52
N GLN A 396 7.17 11.26 12.75
CA GLN A 396 7.13 9.79 12.78
C GLN A 396 8.44 9.19 12.27
N LEU A 397 9.00 9.76 11.21
CA LEU A 397 10.29 9.37 10.65
C LEU A 397 11.43 9.71 11.61
N ASP A 398 11.37 10.84 12.32
CA ASP A 398 12.34 11.17 13.39
C ASP A 398 12.37 10.10 14.47
N ALA A 399 11.20 9.71 14.98
CA ALA A 399 11.09 8.69 16.02
C ALA A 399 11.57 7.31 15.53
N TRP A 400 11.22 6.95 14.29
CA TRP A 400 11.69 5.70 13.68
C TRP A 400 13.20 5.70 13.46
N PHE A 401 13.76 6.80 12.98
CA PHE A 401 15.20 6.98 12.82
C PHE A 401 15.93 6.80 14.14
N HIS A 402 15.45 7.44 15.20
CA HIS A 402 16.02 7.32 16.54
C HIS A 402 16.01 5.87 17.03
N ALA A 403 14.89 5.15 16.86
CA ALA A 403 14.81 3.73 17.23
C ALA A 403 15.79 2.84 16.45
N VAL A 404 15.93 3.05 15.13
CA VAL A 404 16.89 2.31 14.30
C VAL A 404 18.33 2.64 14.70
N TRP A 405 18.65 3.91 14.93
CA TRP A 405 19.97 4.38 15.35
C TRP A 405 20.38 3.77 16.70
N ALA A 406 19.49 3.85 17.69
CA ALA A 406 19.73 3.34 19.03
C ALA A 406 20.06 1.83 19.02
N LEU A 407 19.40 1.04 18.17
CA LEU A 407 19.68 -0.41 18.05
C LEU A 407 20.89 -0.75 17.18
N SER A 408 21.26 0.11 16.23
CA SER A 408 22.26 -0.22 15.21
C SER A 408 23.64 0.36 15.50
N VAL A 409 23.72 1.48 16.22
CA VAL A 409 24.97 2.22 16.46
C VAL A 409 25.31 2.27 17.94
N SER A 410 24.32 2.56 18.79
CA SER A 410 24.53 2.64 20.22
C SER A 410 24.62 1.25 20.83
N SER A 411 25.55 1.04 21.77
CA SER A 411 25.68 -0.21 22.53
C SER A 411 24.38 -0.49 23.31
N SER A 412 23.50 -1.32 22.74
CA SER A 412 22.19 -1.56 23.34
C SER A 412 22.36 -2.17 24.74
N PRO A 413 21.66 -1.66 25.76
CA PRO A 413 21.67 -2.24 27.10
C PRO A 413 21.06 -3.66 27.14
N ALA A 414 20.46 -4.13 26.04
CA ALA A 414 19.90 -5.48 25.92
C ALA A 414 20.94 -6.57 25.54
N VAL A 415 22.16 -6.20 25.10
CA VAL A 415 23.20 -7.15 24.66
C VAL A 415 24.16 -7.56 25.79
N GLY A 416 24.01 -6.99 26.99
CA GLY A 416 24.67 -7.49 28.19
C GLY A 416 23.89 -8.65 28.81
N ASN A 417 24.56 -9.78 29.11
CA ASN A 417 24.02 -10.94 29.85
C ASN A 417 23.50 -10.61 31.28
N SER A 418 23.49 -9.35 31.69
CA SER A 418 22.90 -8.92 32.95
C SER A 418 21.43 -8.54 32.74
N THR A 419 20.54 -9.39 33.26
CA THR A 419 19.13 -9.06 33.52
C THR A 419 18.94 -7.87 34.49
N ASN A 420 20.01 -7.16 34.85
CA ASN A 420 20.10 -6.14 35.89
C ASN A 420 20.44 -4.73 35.35
N GLY A 421 20.25 -4.45 34.06
CA GLY A 421 20.26 -3.05 33.60
C GLY A 421 19.19 -2.26 34.37
N SER A 422 19.52 -1.11 34.92
CA SER A 422 18.53 -0.26 35.58
C SER A 422 17.70 0.47 34.52
N ASP A 423 16.46 0.87 34.84
CA ASP A 423 15.67 1.71 33.93
C ASP A 423 16.34 3.08 33.69
N GLN A 424 17.22 3.51 34.59
CA GLN A 424 18.08 4.68 34.43
C GLN A 424 19.12 4.50 33.31
N ASP A 425 19.67 3.29 33.13
CA ASP A 425 20.60 3.00 32.03
C ASP A 425 19.89 3.11 30.67
N ILE A 426 18.60 2.72 30.61
CA ILE A 426 17.77 2.88 29.40
C ILE A 426 17.55 4.37 29.12
N LEU A 427 17.19 5.16 30.13
CA LEU A 427 16.98 6.60 29.97
C LEU A 427 18.24 7.28 29.43
N LYS A 428 19.40 6.99 30.02
CA LYS A 428 20.68 7.53 29.56
C LYS A 428 21.01 7.09 28.13
N TRP A 429 20.83 5.82 27.81
CA TRP A 429 21.06 5.30 26.44
C TRP A 429 20.12 5.96 25.42
N ILE A 430 18.86 6.17 25.77
CA ILE A 430 17.88 6.87 24.92
C ILE A 430 18.28 8.33 24.71
N GLU A 431 18.73 9.02 25.77
CA GLU A 431 19.17 10.41 25.71
C GLU A 431 20.43 10.58 24.85
N ASP A 432 21.46 9.74 25.07
CA ASP A 432 22.69 9.75 24.29
C ASP A 432 22.41 9.44 22.80
N SER A 433 21.60 8.39 22.53
CA SER A 433 21.23 8.04 21.16
C SER A 433 20.37 9.11 20.47
N LEU A 434 19.52 9.85 21.21
CA LEU A 434 18.75 10.96 20.66
C LEU A 434 19.66 12.09 20.21
N ARG A 435 20.63 12.46 21.05
CA ARG A 435 21.60 13.52 20.74
C ARG A 435 22.42 13.16 19.51
N ASP A 436 22.99 11.96 19.48
CA ASP A 436 23.90 11.52 18.42
C ASP A 436 23.15 11.36 17.08
N SER A 437 21.95 10.77 17.12
CA SER A 437 21.11 10.62 15.92
C SER A 437 20.66 11.98 15.36
N SER A 438 20.34 12.94 16.21
CA SER A 438 19.93 14.29 15.79
C SER A 438 21.07 15.05 15.09
N LEU A 439 22.27 15.05 15.70
CA LEU A 439 23.46 15.65 15.12
C LEU A 439 23.81 15.03 13.76
N CYS A 440 23.67 13.70 13.65
CA CYS A 440 23.94 12.98 12.41
C CYS A 440 22.96 13.35 11.29
N LYS A 441 21.65 13.40 11.59
CA LYS A 441 20.62 13.81 10.61
C LYS A 441 20.87 15.21 10.07
N GLU A 442 21.21 16.15 10.95
CA GLU A 442 21.48 17.54 10.59
C GLU A 442 22.74 17.66 9.72
N LYS A 443 23.84 17.03 10.13
CA LYS A 443 25.10 17.02 9.37
C LYS A 443 24.95 16.42 7.97
N ALA A 444 24.10 15.41 7.83
CA ALA A 444 23.84 14.76 6.54
C ALA A 444 22.76 15.46 5.71
N ASN A 445 22.10 16.48 6.24
CA ASN A 445 20.93 17.13 5.64
C ASN A 445 19.89 16.10 5.14
N LEU A 446 19.59 15.10 5.98
CA LEU A 446 18.93 13.85 5.58
C LEU A 446 17.60 14.10 4.85
N TYR A 447 16.79 15.05 5.31
CA TYR A 447 15.47 15.30 4.75
C TYR A 447 15.50 15.94 3.36
N GLU A 448 16.42 16.88 3.13
CA GLU A 448 16.58 17.48 1.80
C GLU A 448 17.06 16.41 0.81
N GLU A 449 18.02 15.58 1.20
CA GLU A 449 18.52 14.51 0.34
C GLU A 449 17.43 13.46 0.04
N LEU A 450 16.60 13.09 1.02
CA LEU A 450 15.45 12.21 0.78
C LEU A 450 14.47 12.80 -0.23
N ARG A 451 14.13 14.09 -0.10
CA ARG A 451 13.26 14.79 -1.06
C ARG A 451 13.88 14.86 -2.44
N ASN A 452 15.19 15.14 -2.53
CA ASN A 452 15.94 15.16 -3.80
C ASN A 452 15.97 13.79 -4.49
N LYS A 453 16.00 12.69 -3.71
CA LYS A 453 15.86 11.31 -4.22
C LYS A 453 14.42 10.93 -4.57
N GLY A 454 13.45 11.81 -4.32
CA GLY A 454 12.06 11.65 -4.68
C GLY A 454 11.18 10.98 -3.62
N TRP A 455 11.61 10.90 -2.36
CA TRP A 455 10.76 10.45 -1.26
C TRP A 455 9.70 11.49 -0.88
N ASP A 456 8.50 11.02 -0.54
CA ASP A 456 7.44 11.82 0.04
C ASP A 456 7.51 11.74 1.58
N LEU A 457 7.75 12.89 2.20
CA LEU A 457 7.87 13.04 3.66
C LEU A 457 6.65 13.74 4.29
N ASP A 458 5.70 14.17 3.47
CA ASP A 458 4.54 14.94 3.89
C ASP A 458 3.33 14.01 4.14
N THR A 459 3.38 12.76 3.65
CA THR A 459 2.40 11.73 3.95
C THR A 459 2.79 10.90 5.19
N ALA A 460 1.91 10.89 6.21
CA ALA A 460 2.07 10.07 7.41
C ALA A 460 1.78 8.59 7.13
N ALA A 461 2.82 7.78 7.00
CA ALA A 461 2.69 6.35 6.64
C ALA A 461 3.29 5.37 7.67
N MET A 462 3.63 5.81 8.89
CA MET A 462 4.19 4.91 9.92
C MET A 462 3.19 4.52 11.00
N GLU A 463 2.14 5.30 11.19
CA GLU A 463 1.00 4.94 12.06
C GLU A 463 0.02 4.04 11.31
N VAL A 464 -0.06 2.77 11.73
CA VAL A 464 -0.99 1.78 11.15
C VAL A 464 -2.22 1.52 12.03
N ARG A 465 -2.38 2.30 13.10
CA ARG A 465 -3.52 2.25 14.03
C ARG A 465 -3.90 3.68 14.38
N ALA A 466 -5.14 3.89 14.79
CA ALA A 466 -5.56 5.15 15.39
C ALA A 466 -4.71 5.41 16.65
N GLY A 467 -3.74 6.31 16.53
CA GLY A 467 -2.82 6.64 17.60
C GLY A 467 -3.35 7.75 18.52
N SER A 468 -2.90 7.77 19.77
CA SER A 468 -3.18 8.88 20.67
C SER A 468 -2.18 10.02 20.47
N ARG A 469 -2.56 11.23 20.90
CA ARG A 469 -1.68 12.40 20.97
C ARG A 469 -1.53 12.88 22.40
N LEU A 470 -0.34 13.31 22.76
CA LEU A 470 -0.11 14.01 24.02
C LEU A 470 -0.41 15.49 23.86
N VAL A 471 -1.27 15.99 24.74
CA VAL A 471 -1.55 17.41 24.93
C VAL A 471 -1.15 17.73 26.36
N VAL A 472 -0.28 18.73 26.53
CA VAL A 472 0.11 19.22 27.85
C VAL A 472 -0.70 20.49 28.10
N SER A 473 -1.70 20.40 28.99
CA SER A 473 -2.46 21.57 29.43
C SER A 473 -1.71 22.23 30.58
N GLY A 474 -1.22 23.47 30.41
CA GLY A 474 -0.57 24.22 31.49
C GLY A 474 0.57 25.17 31.15
N GLY A 475 0.96 25.32 29.88
CA GLY A 475 2.08 26.19 29.50
C GLY A 475 3.44 25.51 29.64
N GLU A 476 4.41 26.02 28.89
CA GLU A 476 5.76 25.47 28.76
C GLU A 476 6.54 25.44 30.10
N GLU A 477 6.57 24.29 30.78
CA GLU A 477 7.68 23.94 31.69
C GLU A 477 8.15 22.50 31.47
#